data_AF-A0A0M2T1F5-F1
#
_entry.id   AF-A0A0M2T1F5-F1
#
_cell.length_a   1.000
_cell.length_b   1.000
_cell.length_c   1.000
_cell.angle_alpha   90.00
_cell.angle_beta   90.00
_cell.angle_gamma   90.00
#
_symmetry.space_group_name_H-M   'P 1'
#
loop_
_entity.id
_entity.type
_entity.pdbx_description
1 polymer ?
#
loop_
_entity_poly.entity_id
_entity_poly.type
_entity_poly.pdbx_seq_one_letter_code
_entity_poly.pdbx_strand_id
1 'polypeptide(L)'
;MRFLIEYKDFKSKETNNRTLHLLDTFLNEHLIGKFHGHTFECILIRFIQNAPRTKKLKLNSLYKTIAEVEVNGGFKNPGKLDLEDFQHGLMKVEEAIKKVRYIERKEPMDFHEEELLADYRNAFSFVPKTKEELKDYAKIEQEIWVKNQAKRADCLMYSCSIHPRPLTRKIVGIRIYDKFEKGTLSPYDYIYSELFSNLLRKANVLLPNYDEIYIHIGETMDMAKQEIALETWHKYTYSTLDIAAYLAGDEQVRAEMLFYSVCDGLRLISEFDHLENEKIEKVIHTIKQKGLDMELTYDSKTNKDYLAEIVYKVPKSHLEKAKYNLKVTDLTTGKTSVNHIDFINTFYAPYSFGKIIIKKNQIVLKGRESFRAEISREADKLPDEYVFNIGELFQIT
;
A
#
# COMPACT_ATOMS: atom_id res chain seq x y z
N MET A 1 -14.57 5.45 -11.99
CA MET A 1 -13.54 5.62 -13.04
C MET A 1 -12.83 6.94 -12.78
N ARG A 2 -11.51 6.95 -12.60
CA ARG A 2 -10.78 8.22 -12.43
C ARG A 2 -10.64 8.95 -13.77
N PHE A 3 -10.77 10.27 -13.73
CA PHE A 3 -10.36 11.15 -14.81
C PHE A 3 -9.07 11.87 -14.42
N LEU A 4 -8.17 12.06 -15.38
CA LEU A 4 -7.03 12.95 -15.25
C LEU A 4 -7.00 13.88 -16.46
N ILE A 5 -7.09 15.17 -16.23
CA ILE A 5 -7.08 16.18 -17.28
C ILE A 5 -5.72 16.87 -17.34
N GLU A 6 -5.12 16.89 -18.52
CA GLU A 6 -3.94 17.69 -18.81
C GLU A 6 -4.21 18.63 -19.99
N TYR A 7 -3.48 19.74 -20.00
CA TYR A 7 -3.49 20.73 -21.07
C TYR A 7 -2.11 20.84 -21.69
N LYS A 8 -2.04 21.04 -23.01
CA LYS A 8 -0.79 21.34 -23.70
C LYS A 8 -1.02 22.26 -24.90
N ASP A 9 -0.45 23.45 -24.83
CA ASP A 9 -0.38 24.37 -25.96
C ASP A 9 0.96 24.23 -26.69
N PHE A 10 0.93 23.87 -27.98
CA PHE A 10 2.15 23.73 -28.78
C PHE A 10 2.77 25.07 -29.19
N LYS A 11 2.00 26.16 -29.18
CA LYS A 11 2.46 27.50 -29.52
C LYS A 11 3.08 28.19 -28.30
N SER A 12 2.35 28.26 -27.19
CA SER A 12 2.83 28.94 -25.97
C SER A 12 3.70 28.04 -25.08
N LYS A 13 3.64 26.71 -25.26
CA LYS A 13 4.24 25.69 -24.38
C LYS A 13 3.63 25.64 -22.98
N GLU A 14 2.50 26.31 -22.76
CA GLU A 14 1.77 26.24 -21.49
C GLU A 14 1.16 24.84 -21.29
N THR A 15 1.24 24.36 -20.05
CA THR A 15 0.68 23.07 -19.65
C THR A 15 -0.36 23.17 -18.53
N ASN A 16 -0.63 24.39 -18.06
CA ASN A 16 -1.59 24.66 -17.00
C ASN A 16 -2.82 25.35 -17.60
N ASN A 17 -3.99 24.90 -17.18
CA ASN A 17 -5.24 25.58 -17.48
C ASN A 17 -6.17 25.50 -16.26
N ARG A 18 -6.48 26.66 -15.65
CA ARG A 18 -7.23 26.72 -14.38
C ARG A 18 -8.63 26.12 -14.51
N THR A 19 -9.29 26.38 -15.63
CA THR A 19 -10.64 25.85 -15.90
C THR A 19 -10.63 24.34 -16.06
N LEU A 20 -9.63 23.79 -16.74
CA LEU A 20 -9.48 22.35 -16.92
C LEU A 20 -9.09 21.61 -15.64
N HIS A 21 -8.33 22.24 -14.74
CA HIS A 21 -8.10 21.71 -13.39
C HIS A 21 -9.40 21.59 -12.60
N LEU A 22 -10.27 22.61 -12.67
CA LEU A 22 -11.56 22.55 -11.98
C LEU A 22 -12.50 21.51 -12.63
N LEU A 23 -12.42 21.35 -13.94
CA LEU A 23 -13.14 20.29 -14.66
C LEU A 23 -12.70 18.89 -14.22
N ASP A 24 -11.41 18.66 -13.98
CA ASP A 24 -10.90 17.40 -13.44
C ASP A 24 -11.57 17.06 -12.10
N THR A 25 -11.59 18.04 -11.19
CA THR A 25 -12.24 17.90 -9.88
C THR A 25 -13.72 17.57 -10.01
N PHE A 26 -14.43 18.27 -10.91
CA PHE A 26 -15.85 18.04 -11.21
C PHE A 26 -16.13 16.64 -11.74
N LEU A 27 -15.37 16.17 -12.74
CA LEU A 27 -15.54 14.81 -13.27
C LEU A 27 -15.34 13.77 -12.17
N ASN A 28 -14.27 13.92 -11.39
CA ASN A 28 -13.96 12.98 -10.32
C ASN A 28 -14.99 13.03 -9.18
N GLU A 29 -15.59 14.18 -8.89
CA GLU A 29 -16.67 14.30 -7.90
C GLU A 29 -17.85 13.37 -8.21
N HIS A 30 -18.20 13.26 -9.49
CA HIS A 30 -19.39 12.53 -9.93
C HIS A 30 -19.10 11.11 -10.44
N LEU A 31 -17.86 10.80 -10.83
CA LEU A 31 -17.53 9.56 -11.56
C LEU A 31 -16.46 8.69 -10.90
N ILE A 32 -15.61 9.23 -10.02
CA ILE A 32 -14.46 8.46 -9.50
C ILE A 32 -14.89 7.25 -8.67
N GLY A 33 -15.97 7.39 -7.92
CA GLY A 33 -16.55 6.37 -7.04
C GLY A 33 -17.37 5.29 -7.74
N LYS A 34 -17.56 5.38 -9.06
CA LYS A 34 -18.38 4.43 -9.83
C LYS A 34 -17.50 3.46 -10.61
N PHE A 35 -17.89 2.19 -10.64
CA PHE A 35 -17.13 1.16 -11.33
C PHE A 35 -17.62 1.03 -12.78
N HIS A 36 -16.68 1.00 -13.74
CA HIS A 36 -16.99 0.98 -15.19
C HIS A 36 -16.11 -0.02 -15.95
N GLY A 37 -15.77 -1.13 -15.31
CA GLY A 37 -14.89 -2.19 -15.83
C GLY A 37 -13.47 -2.15 -15.28
N HIS A 38 -12.75 -3.26 -15.41
CA HIS A 38 -11.40 -3.46 -14.86
C HIS A 38 -10.27 -3.15 -15.86
N THR A 39 -10.59 -2.90 -17.13
CA THR A 39 -9.58 -2.67 -18.19
C THR A 39 -8.70 -1.47 -17.91
N PHE A 40 -9.33 -0.36 -17.50
CA PHE A 40 -8.68 0.90 -17.21
C PHE A 40 -9.19 1.43 -15.87
N GLU A 41 -8.28 1.82 -15.00
CA GLU A 41 -8.62 2.47 -13.73
C GLU A 41 -8.78 3.99 -13.91
N CYS A 42 -8.22 4.52 -14.99
CA CYS A 42 -8.13 5.95 -15.27
C CYS A 42 -8.26 6.25 -16.76
N ILE A 43 -9.01 7.31 -17.09
CA ILE A 43 -8.99 7.95 -18.41
C ILE A 43 -8.21 9.24 -18.28
N LEU A 44 -7.05 9.27 -18.93
CA LEU A 44 -6.19 10.44 -19.06
C LEU A 44 -6.53 11.19 -20.34
N ILE A 45 -7.15 12.35 -20.19
CA ILE A 45 -7.54 13.21 -21.30
C ILE A 45 -6.53 14.35 -21.43
N ARG A 46 -5.80 14.37 -22.53
CA ARG A 46 -4.85 15.44 -22.87
C ARG A 46 -5.48 16.37 -23.91
N PHE A 47 -5.78 17.59 -23.49
CA PHE A 47 -6.26 18.65 -24.37
C PHE A 47 -5.11 19.30 -25.12
N ILE A 48 -5.12 19.18 -26.45
CA ILE A 48 -4.05 19.65 -27.32
C ILE A 48 -4.46 20.94 -28.02
N GLN A 49 -3.80 22.05 -27.68
CA GLN A 49 -4.03 23.37 -28.25
C GLN A 49 -2.95 23.73 -29.27
N ASN A 50 -3.33 24.40 -30.36
CA ASN A 50 -2.43 24.92 -31.41
C ASN A 50 -1.45 23.87 -31.99
N ALA A 51 -1.87 22.60 -32.09
CA ALA A 51 -1.01 21.56 -32.64
C ALA A 51 -0.64 21.80 -34.12
N PRO A 52 0.60 21.44 -34.54
CA PRO A 52 0.96 21.39 -35.95
C PRO A 52 0.02 20.45 -36.72
N ARG A 53 -0.26 20.77 -38.00
CA ARG A 53 -1.14 19.94 -38.87
C ARG A 53 -0.69 18.49 -39.01
N THR A 54 0.58 18.20 -38.77
CA THR A 54 1.18 16.86 -38.85
C THR A 54 1.02 16.03 -37.57
N LYS A 55 0.59 16.63 -36.45
CA LYS A 55 0.44 15.94 -35.17
C LYS A 55 -0.75 14.98 -35.24
N LYS A 56 -0.47 13.68 -35.12
CA LYS A 56 -1.49 12.67 -34.83
C LYS A 56 -1.79 12.67 -33.34
N LEU A 57 -3.07 12.74 -32.97
CA LEU A 57 -3.50 12.63 -31.58
C LEU A 57 -3.25 11.21 -31.08
N LYS A 58 -2.70 11.10 -29.87
CA LYS A 58 -2.47 9.81 -29.23
C LYS A 58 -3.77 9.16 -28.79
N LEU A 59 -3.81 7.85 -28.94
CA LEU A 59 -4.84 6.96 -28.41
C LEU A 59 -4.16 5.63 -28.08
N ASN A 60 -3.84 5.40 -26.82
CA ASN A 60 -3.02 4.29 -26.38
C ASN A 60 -3.26 3.95 -24.92
N SER A 61 -2.77 2.80 -24.50
CA SER A 61 -2.71 2.46 -23.07
C SER A 61 -1.37 2.89 -22.49
N LEU A 62 -1.39 3.63 -21.38
CA LEU A 62 -0.25 3.99 -20.57
C LEU A 62 -0.20 3.09 -19.33
N TYR A 63 0.95 2.48 -19.05
CA TYR A 63 1.14 1.50 -17.96
C TYR A 63 0.12 0.35 -17.91
N LYS A 64 -0.53 0.04 -19.04
CA LYS A 64 -1.61 -0.96 -19.19
C LYS A 64 -2.95 -0.64 -18.51
N THR A 65 -2.96 0.21 -17.48
CA THR A 65 -4.14 0.53 -16.66
C THR A 65 -4.73 1.92 -16.90
N ILE A 66 -4.06 2.77 -17.70
CA ILE A 66 -4.53 4.12 -18.01
C ILE A 66 -4.87 4.21 -19.50
N ALA A 67 -6.07 4.68 -19.83
CA ALA A 67 -6.45 5.04 -21.19
C ALA A 67 -5.96 6.47 -21.48
N GLU A 68 -4.90 6.61 -22.29
CA GLU A 68 -4.40 7.91 -22.75
C GLU A 68 -5.14 8.32 -24.03
N VAL A 69 -5.86 9.44 -23.96
CA VAL A 69 -6.64 9.99 -25.06
C VAL A 69 -6.26 11.46 -25.27
N GLU A 70 -5.68 11.78 -26.42
CA GLU A 70 -5.50 13.17 -26.83
C GLU A 70 -6.71 13.65 -27.65
N VAL A 71 -7.22 14.84 -27.32
CA VAL A 71 -8.30 15.51 -28.05
C VAL A 71 -7.88 16.92 -28.42
N ASN A 72 -8.36 17.42 -29.55
CA ASN A 72 -8.14 18.82 -29.92
C ASN A 72 -8.86 19.72 -28.91
N GLY A 73 -8.12 20.68 -28.39
CA GLY A 73 -8.66 21.77 -27.58
C GLY A 73 -9.32 22.85 -28.42
N GLY A 74 -9.69 23.93 -27.73
CA GLY A 74 -10.26 25.15 -28.30
C GLY A 74 -10.38 26.24 -27.25
N PHE A 75 -9.48 26.24 -26.28
CA PHE A 75 -9.60 27.03 -25.05
C PHE A 75 -9.07 28.44 -25.25
N LYS A 76 -9.81 29.44 -24.75
CA LYS A 76 -9.49 30.85 -24.97
C LYS A 76 -8.69 31.44 -23.82
N ASN A 77 -8.94 30.98 -22.59
CA ASN A 77 -8.49 31.66 -21.37
C ASN A 77 -7.75 30.71 -20.40
N PRO A 78 -6.59 30.13 -20.77
CA PRO A 78 -5.94 29.09 -19.96
C PRO A 78 -5.59 29.55 -18.53
N GLY A 79 -5.18 30.80 -18.35
CA GLY A 79 -4.81 31.34 -17.03
C GLY A 79 -5.96 31.78 -16.13
N LYS A 80 -7.22 31.73 -16.59
CA LYS A 80 -8.38 32.23 -15.84
C LYS A 80 -9.51 31.22 -15.83
N LEU A 81 -10.36 31.33 -14.81
CA LEU A 81 -11.57 30.55 -14.73
C LEU A 81 -12.62 31.09 -15.72
N ASP A 82 -13.10 30.24 -16.61
CA ASP A 82 -13.98 30.61 -17.71
C ASP A 82 -15.08 29.56 -17.93
N LEU A 83 -16.33 30.03 -17.99
CA LEU A 83 -17.51 29.16 -18.08
C LEU A 83 -17.65 28.50 -19.45
N GLU A 84 -17.32 29.21 -20.54
CA GLU A 84 -17.40 28.66 -21.89
C GLU A 84 -16.35 27.56 -22.06
N ASP A 85 -15.11 27.80 -21.59
CA ASP A 85 -14.04 26.81 -21.62
C ASP A 85 -14.40 25.57 -20.75
N PHE A 86 -15.10 25.75 -19.62
CA PHE A 86 -15.55 24.63 -18.77
C PHE A 86 -16.58 23.75 -19.50
N GLN A 87 -17.62 24.38 -20.06
CA GLN A 87 -18.68 23.68 -20.80
C GLN A 87 -18.15 23.05 -22.10
N HIS A 88 -17.23 23.73 -22.79
CA HIS A 88 -16.54 23.18 -23.94
C HIS A 88 -15.68 21.96 -23.58
N GLY A 89 -14.92 22.05 -22.49
CA GLY A 89 -14.14 20.95 -21.95
C GLY A 89 -15.01 19.74 -21.64
N LEU A 90 -16.17 19.94 -20.99
CA LEU A 90 -17.15 18.88 -20.76
C LEU A 90 -17.53 18.18 -22.07
N MET A 91 -18.05 18.91 -23.07
CA MET A 91 -18.45 18.27 -24.34
C MET A 91 -17.31 17.45 -24.99
N LYS A 92 -16.07 17.90 -24.85
CA LYS A 92 -14.89 17.18 -25.35
C LYS A 92 -14.51 15.95 -24.53
N VAL A 93 -14.86 15.89 -23.25
CA VAL A 93 -14.71 14.69 -22.42
C VAL A 93 -15.58 13.55 -22.96
N GLU A 94 -16.81 13.82 -23.41
CA GLU A 94 -17.66 12.79 -24.04
C GLU A 94 -17.01 12.22 -25.31
N GLU A 95 -16.39 13.08 -26.13
CA GLU A 95 -15.61 12.66 -27.31
C GLU A 95 -14.45 11.73 -26.89
N ALA A 96 -13.75 12.06 -25.80
CA ALA A 96 -12.65 11.25 -25.30
C ALA A 96 -13.10 9.88 -24.76
N ILE A 97 -14.21 9.82 -24.01
CA ILE A 97 -14.79 8.56 -23.50
C ILE A 97 -15.10 7.60 -24.66
N LYS A 98 -15.77 8.08 -25.70
CA LYS A 98 -16.12 7.29 -26.90
C LYS A 98 -14.90 6.80 -27.69
N LYS A 99 -13.72 7.40 -27.49
CA LYS A 99 -12.48 6.96 -28.14
C LYS A 99 -11.80 5.81 -27.41
N VAL A 100 -12.06 5.62 -26.12
CA VAL A 100 -11.38 4.61 -25.28
C VAL A 100 -11.53 3.20 -25.86
N ARG A 101 -12.72 2.86 -26.39
CA ARG A 101 -12.97 1.55 -26.99
C ARG A 101 -12.11 1.21 -28.22
N TYR A 102 -11.48 2.20 -28.84
CA TYR A 102 -10.59 2.01 -29.99
C TYR A 102 -9.11 1.89 -29.59
N ILE A 103 -8.77 1.89 -28.30
CA ILE A 103 -7.41 1.60 -27.85
C ILE A 103 -7.10 0.13 -28.13
N GLU A 104 -6.08 -0.10 -28.97
CA GLU A 104 -5.64 -1.45 -29.32
C GLU A 104 -5.14 -2.23 -28.09
N ARG A 105 -5.65 -3.46 -27.91
CA ARG A 105 -5.26 -4.38 -26.83
C ARG A 105 -5.18 -5.81 -27.33
N LYS A 106 -4.35 -6.60 -26.65
CA LYS A 106 -4.24 -8.06 -26.85
C LYS A 106 -5.33 -8.83 -26.11
N GLU A 107 -5.80 -8.29 -25.00
CA GLU A 107 -6.80 -8.90 -24.12
C GLU A 107 -8.18 -8.31 -24.38
N PRO A 108 -9.28 -9.06 -24.16
CA PRO A 108 -10.63 -8.54 -24.20
C PRO A 108 -10.79 -7.30 -23.33
N MET A 109 -11.54 -6.32 -23.83
CA MET A 109 -11.80 -5.07 -23.13
C MET A 109 -13.06 -5.22 -22.26
N ASP A 110 -12.86 -5.24 -20.95
CA ASP A 110 -13.89 -4.97 -19.95
C ASP A 110 -13.96 -3.47 -19.65
N PHE A 111 -14.75 -2.74 -20.44
CA PHE A 111 -14.98 -1.29 -20.32
C PHE A 111 -16.46 -0.99 -20.58
N HIS A 112 -17.17 -0.54 -19.55
CA HIS A 112 -18.61 -0.30 -19.60
C HIS A 112 -18.91 1.10 -20.16
N GLU A 113 -18.65 1.31 -21.46
CA GLU A 113 -18.77 2.62 -22.12
C GLU A 113 -20.15 3.26 -21.93
N GLU A 114 -21.23 2.51 -22.17
CA GLU A 114 -22.60 3.03 -22.11
C GLU A 114 -23.01 3.43 -20.69
N GLU A 115 -22.60 2.65 -19.67
CA GLU A 115 -22.84 2.99 -18.26
C GLU A 115 -22.07 4.24 -17.85
N LEU A 116 -20.79 4.34 -18.25
CA LEU A 116 -19.97 5.53 -18.02
C LEU A 116 -20.58 6.77 -18.69
N LEU A 117 -21.05 6.65 -19.94
CA LEU A 117 -21.70 7.75 -20.66
C LEU A 117 -23.03 8.15 -20.01
N ALA A 118 -23.82 7.20 -19.50
CA ALA A 118 -25.04 7.49 -18.77
C ALA A 118 -24.76 8.25 -17.47
N ASP A 119 -23.79 7.79 -16.67
CA ASP A 119 -23.37 8.47 -15.45
C ASP A 119 -22.77 9.85 -15.73
N TYR A 120 -21.97 9.96 -16.78
CA TYR A 120 -21.40 11.21 -17.26
C TYR A 120 -22.49 12.21 -17.65
N ARG A 121 -23.52 11.78 -18.38
CA ARG A 121 -24.68 12.63 -18.72
C ARG A 121 -25.49 13.03 -17.49
N ASN A 122 -25.64 12.12 -16.51
CA ASN A 122 -26.29 12.45 -15.25
C ASN A 122 -25.53 13.53 -14.47
N ALA A 123 -24.21 13.64 -14.62
CA ALA A 123 -23.43 14.71 -14.01
C ALA A 123 -23.81 16.10 -14.54
N PHE A 124 -24.47 16.22 -15.71
CA PHE A 124 -24.83 17.52 -16.30
C PHE A 124 -25.79 18.32 -15.42
N SER A 125 -26.57 17.66 -14.56
CA SER A 125 -27.46 18.36 -13.62
C SER A 125 -26.70 19.21 -12.58
N PHE A 126 -25.41 18.94 -12.38
CA PHE A 126 -24.54 19.61 -11.40
C PHE A 126 -23.58 20.62 -12.03
N VAL A 127 -23.58 20.73 -13.36
CA VAL A 127 -22.67 21.64 -14.08
C VAL A 127 -22.99 23.09 -13.74
N PRO A 128 -22.00 23.92 -13.39
CA PRO A 128 -22.19 25.36 -13.21
C PRO A 128 -22.82 26.01 -14.46
N LYS A 129 -23.89 26.76 -14.25
CA LYS A 129 -24.66 27.46 -15.30
C LYS A 129 -24.29 28.93 -15.41
N THR A 130 -23.71 29.49 -14.35
CA THR A 130 -23.29 30.89 -14.28
C THR A 130 -21.82 31.03 -13.90
N LYS A 131 -21.24 32.21 -14.15
CA LYS A 131 -19.83 32.48 -13.79
C LYS A 131 -19.66 32.53 -12.26
N GLU A 132 -20.68 32.97 -11.56
CA GLU A 132 -20.76 33.04 -10.12
C GLU A 132 -20.77 31.63 -9.52
N GLU A 133 -21.63 30.73 -10.01
CA GLU A 133 -21.65 29.31 -9.61
C GLU A 133 -20.29 28.63 -9.83
N LEU A 134 -19.64 28.89 -10.97
CA LEU A 134 -18.33 28.31 -11.26
C LEU A 134 -17.25 28.81 -10.29
N LYS A 135 -17.30 30.10 -9.91
CA LYS A 135 -16.39 30.68 -8.91
C LYS A 135 -16.66 30.10 -7.53
N ASP A 136 -17.91 29.91 -7.15
CA ASP A 136 -18.29 29.32 -5.86
C ASP A 136 -17.84 27.85 -5.78
N TYR A 137 -18.02 27.09 -6.86
CA TYR A 137 -17.49 25.74 -6.99
C TYR A 137 -15.95 25.71 -6.84
N ALA A 138 -15.25 26.66 -7.46
CA ALA A 138 -13.79 26.78 -7.34
C ALA A 138 -13.30 27.06 -5.91
N LYS A 139 -14.12 27.67 -5.03
CA LYS A 139 -13.75 27.95 -3.64
C LYS A 139 -13.70 26.68 -2.77
N ILE A 140 -14.50 25.67 -3.11
CA ILE A 140 -14.61 24.41 -2.36
C ILE A 140 -13.84 23.25 -3.02
N GLU A 141 -13.08 23.52 -4.08
CA GLU A 141 -12.35 22.53 -4.87
C GLU A 141 -11.48 21.61 -4.00
N GLN A 142 -10.77 22.17 -3.02
CA GLN A 142 -9.86 21.41 -2.15
C GLN A 142 -10.62 20.39 -1.29
N GLU A 143 -11.80 20.77 -0.77
CA GLU A 143 -12.65 19.87 0.02
C GLU A 143 -13.20 18.73 -0.84
N ILE A 144 -13.61 19.03 -2.07
CA ILE A 144 -14.07 18.04 -3.05
C ILE A 144 -12.93 17.09 -3.41
N TRP A 145 -11.73 17.61 -3.63
CA TRP A 145 -10.56 16.81 -3.96
C TRP A 145 -10.24 15.76 -2.88
N VAL A 146 -10.31 16.14 -1.59
CA VAL A 146 -10.13 15.22 -0.46
C VAL A 146 -11.20 14.12 -0.46
N LYS A 147 -12.48 14.49 -0.65
CA LYS A 147 -13.59 13.52 -0.76
C LYS A 147 -13.43 12.58 -1.95
N ASN A 148 -12.88 13.07 -3.06
CA ASN A 148 -12.65 12.28 -4.26
C ASN A 148 -11.58 11.19 -4.05
N GLN A 149 -10.57 11.42 -3.21
CA GLN A 149 -9.60 10.37 -2.86
C GLN A 149 -10.29 9.22 -2.11
N ALA A 150 -11.17 9.53 -1.16
CA ALA A 150 -11.92 8.52 -0.42
C ALA A 150 -12.83 7.70 -1.35
N LYS A 151 -13.62 8.36 -2.21
CA LYS A 151 -14.43 7.71 -3.25
C LYS A 151 -13.61 6.80 -4.16
N ARG A 152 -12.38 7.21 -4.49
CA ARG A 152 -11.48 6.42 -5.33
C ARG A 152 -11.07 5.14 -4.64
N ALA A 153 -10.68 5.21 -3.37
CA ALA A 153 -10.33 4.03 -2.57
C ALA A 153 -11.52 3.07 -2.47
N ASP A 154 -12.74 3.59 -2.23
CA ASP A 154 -13.97 2.79 -2.20
C ASP A 154 -14.21 2.05 -3.51
N CYS A 155 -14.07 2.74 -4.64
CA CYS A 155 -14.25 2.13 -5.96
C CYS A 155 -13.20 1.04 -6.23
N LEU A 156 -11.95 1.25 -5.81
CA LEU A 156 -10.90 0.23 -5.92
C LEU A 156 -11.17 -0.99 -5.03
N MET A 157 -11.62 -0.78 -3.79
CA MET A 157 -12.01 -1.86 -2.88
C MET A 157 -13.20 -2.65 -3.44
N TYR A 158 -14.23 -1.95 -3.94
CA TYR A 158 -15.38 -2.57 -4.60
C TYR A 158 -14.98 -3.38 -5.83
N SER A 159 -14.11 -2.83 -6.69
CA SER A 159 -13.54 -3.54 -7.84
C SER A 159 -12.89 -4.86 -7.43
N CYS A 160 -12.14 -4.87 -6.33
CA CYS A 160 -11.52 -6.09 -5.81
C CYS A 160 -12.54 -7.08 -5.22
N SER A 161 -13.59 -6.57 -4.57
CA SER A 161 -14.59 -7.43 -3.93
C SER A 161 -15.44 -8.18 -4.96
N ILE A 162 -15.74 -7.57 -6.11
CA ILE A 162 -16.48 -8.22 -7.21
C ILE A 162 -15.60 -9.02 -8.17
N HIS A 163 -14.27 -8.83 -8.11
CA HIS A 163 -13.30 -9.51 -8.96
C HIS A 163 -12.19 -10.18 -8.14
N PRO A 164 -12.50 -11.31 -7.47
CA PRO A 164 -11.51 -12.06 -6.70
C PRO A 164 -10.32 -12.48 -7.56
N ARG A 165 -9.11 -12.24 -7.06
CA ARG A 165 -7.86 -12.62 -7.73
C ARG A 165 -7.22 -13.81 -7.02
N PRO A 166 -6.52 -14.71 -7.75
CA PRO A 166 -5.86 -15.85 -7.13
C PRO A 166 -4.76 -15.38 -6.17
N LEU A 167 -4.65 -16.04 -5.02
CA LEU A 167 -3.62 -15.80 -4.02
C LEU A 167 -2.34 -16.53 -4.43
N THR A 168 -1.36 -15.80 -4.96
CA THR A 168 -0.18 -16.39 -5.62
C THR A 168 1.15 -16.05 -4.96
N ARG A 169 1.21 -15.01 -4.12
CA ARG A 169 2.45 -14.51 -3.53
C ARG A 169 2.41 -14.64 -2.02
N LYS A 170 3.53 -14.97 -1.38
CA LYS A 170 3.62 -14.95 0.07
C LYS A 170 3.72 -13.50 0.55
N ILE A 171 3.01 -13.16 1.61
CA ILE A 171 3.18 -11.87 2.27
C ILE A 171 4.65 -11.69 2.67
N VAL A 172 5.22 -10.53 2.36
CA VAL A 172 6.51 -10.06 2.88
C VAL A 172 6.29 -9.32 4.19
N GLY A 173 5.25 -8.51 4.31
CA GLY A 173 4.89 -7.90 5.58
C GLY A 173 3.78 -6.88 5.47
N ILE A 174 3.58 -6.17 6.58
CA ILE A 174 2.70 -5.02 6.67
C ILE A 174 3.49 -3.77 7.05
N ARG A 175 2.95 -2.61 6.73
CA ARG A 175 3.44 -1.30 7.21
C ARG A 175 2.27 -0.47 7.70
N ILE A 176 2.51 0.31 8.74
CA ILE A 176 1.52 1.24 9.29
C ILE A 176 1.93 2.66 8.86
N TYR A 177 0.97 3.39 8.29
CA TYR A 177 1.13 4.76 7.84
C TYR A 177 0.01 5.61 8.41
N ASP A 178 0.29 6.90 8.57
CA ASP A 178 -0.67 7.90 9.02
C ASP A 178 -0.25 9.29 8.52
N LYS A 179 -1.14 10.28 8.72
CA LYS A 179 -0.88 11.70 8.43
C LYS A 179 -0.82 12.55 9.70
N PHE A 180 -0.64 11.93 10.86
CA PHE A 180 -0.47 12.63 12.12
C PHE A 180 0.93 13.26 12.21
N GLU A 181 1.20 13.96 13.31
CA GLU A 181 2.54 14.46 13.56
C GLU A 181 3.55 13.31 13.63
N LYS A 182 4.77 13.56 13.16
CA LYS A 182 5.79 12.52 13.06
C LYS A 182 6.07 11.92 14.45
N GLY A 183 5.88 10.60 14.56
CA GLY A 183 6.14 9.86 15.79
C GLY A 183 4.93 9.78 16.72
N THR A 184 3.76 10.29 16.33
CA THR A 184 2.53 10.20 17.13
C THR A 184 2.17 8.74 17.47
N LEU A 185 2.31 7.80 16.53
CA LEU A 185 2.01 6.39 16.76
C LEU A 185 3.18 5.58 17.32
N SER A 186 4.35 6.21 17.48
CA SER A 186 5.54 5.58 18.06
C SER A 186 5.31 5.24 19.55
N PRO A 187 5.80 4.09 20.04
CA PRO A 187 6.58 3.06 19.34
C PRO A 187 5.73 1.97 18.65
N TYR A 188 4.41 2.02 18.83
CA TYR A 188 3.54 0.87 18.58
C TYR A 188 3.33 0.59 17.09
N ASP A 189 3.44 1.61 16.24
CA ASP A 189 3.44 1.48 14.77
C ASP A 189 4.55 0.53 14.30
N TYR A 190 5.78 0.72 14.78
CA TYR A 190 6.90 -0.15 14.46
C TYR A 190 6.72 -1.54 15.07
N ILE A 191 6.34 -1.60 16.36
CA ILE A 191 6.18 -2.88 17.06
C ILE A 191 5.13 -3.76 16.36
N TYR A 192 3.94 -3.23 16.10
CA TYR A 192 2.90 -4.00 15.41
C TYR A 192 3.25 -4.31 13.97
N SER A 193 3.91 -3.40 13.24
CA SER A 193 4.40 -3.71 11.89
C SER A 193 5.30 -4.94 11.88
N GLU A 194 6.24 -5.06 12.82
CA GLU A 194 7.15 -6.20 12.93
C GLU A 194 6.45 -7.48 13.41
N LEU A 195 5.62 -7.39 14.47
CA LEU A 195 4.88 -8.53 15.02
C LEU A 195 3.98 -9.16 13.97
N PHE A 196 3.12 -8.37 13.33
CA PHE A 196 2.21 -8.88 12.30
C PHE A 196 2.99 -9.37 11.07
N SER A 197 4.01 -8.65 10.61
CA SER A 197 4.80 -9.09 9.46
C SER A 197 5.45 -10.45 9.69
N ASN A 198 6.04 -10.67 10.87
CA ASN A 198 6.65 -11.96 11.21
C ASN A 198 5.60 -13.08 11.25
N LEU A 199 4.52 -12.87 12.00
CA LEU A 199 3.54 -13.91 12.25
C LEU A 199 2.71 -14.25 11.00
N LEU A 200 2.37 -13.26 10.16
CA LEU A 200 1.67 -13.49 8.89
C LEU A 200 2.56 -14.27 7.90
N ARG A 201 3.87 -13.99 7.86
CA ARG A 201 4.84 -14.79 7.10
C ARG A 201 4.89 -16.24 7.59
N LYS A 202 4.97 -16.45 8.90
CA LYS A 202 5.01 -17.79 9.51
C LYS A 202 3.71 -18.57 9.31
N ALA A 203 2.57 -17.88 9.28
CA ALA A 203 1.27 -18.45 8.92
C ALA A 203 1.15 -18.76 7.41
N ASN A 204 2.14 -18.37 6.60
CA ASN A 204 2.16 -18.55 5.15
C ASN A 204 0.91 -17.96 4.49
N VAL A 205 0.54 -16.73 4.88
CA VAL A 205 -0.55 -15.98 4.25
C VAL A 205 -0.15 -15.62 2.82
N LEU A 206 -1.08 -15.87 1.89
CA LEU A 206 -0.92 -15.55 0.47
C LEU A 206 -1.70 -14.29 0.09
N LEU A 207 -1.15 -13.53 -0.86
CA LEU A 207 -1.66 -12.27 -1.38
C LEU A 207 -1.85 -12.35 -2.91
N PRO A 208 -2.81 -11.60 -3.48
CA PRO A 208 -2.98 -11.53 -4.93
C PRO A 208 -1.93 -10.62 -5.59
N ASN A 209 -0.92 -11.21 -6.24
CA ASN A 209 0.06 -10.52 -7.10
C ASN A 209 0.88 -9.34 -6.48
N TYR A 210 0.66 -8.98 -5.21
CA TYR A 210 1.47 -8.04 -4.43
C TYR A 210 2.12 -8.74 -3.21
N ASP A 211 3.10 -8.10 -2.58
CA ASP A 211 3.91 -8.67 -1.50
C ASP A 211 3.64 -8.01 -0.13
N GLU A 212 3.18 -6.75 -0.09
CA GLU A 212 3.00 -6.02 1.17
C GLU A 212 1.59 -5.41 1.33
N ILE A 213 1.13 -5.29 2.58
CA ILE A 213 -0.12 -4.60 2.96
C ILE A 213 0.22 -3.34 3.74
N TYR A 214 -0.25 -2.20 3.27
CA TYR A 214 -0.05 -0.91 3.92
C TYR A 214 -1.35 -0.50 4.60
N ILE A 215 -1.32 -0.35 5.93
CA ILE A 215 -2.47 0.07 6.73
C ILE A 215 -2.34 1.56 6.95
N HIS A 216 -3.20 2.35 6.29
CA HIS A 216 -3.21 3.79 6.47
C HIS A 216 -4.30 4.19 7.48
N ILE A 217 -3.90 4.86 8.55
CA ILE A 217 -4.74 5.20 9.70
C ILE A 217 -5.11 6.68 9.64
N GLY A 218 -6.36 7.01 9.97
CA GLY A 218 -6.83 8.39 10.13
C GLY A 218 -7.87 8.52 11.24
N GLU A 219 -8.23 9.74 11.64
CA GLU A 219 -9.32 9.97 12.62
C GLU A 219 -10.69 9.57 12.05
N THR A 220 -10.84 9.71 10.74
CA THR A 220 -12.03 9.29 10.00
C THR A 220 -11.64 8.40 8.84
N MET A 221 -12.58 7.61 8.34
CA MET A 221 -12.34 6.74 7.18
C MET A 221 -11.97 7.54 5.93
N ASP A 222 -12.55 8.72 5.74
CA ASP A 222 -12.18 9.61 4.64
C ASP A 222 -10.72 10.06 4.75
N MET A 223 -10.24 10.41 5.95
CA MET A 223 -8.83 10.75 6.18
C MET A 223 -7.89 9.55 6.00
N ALA A 224 -8.33 8.35 6.38
CA ALA A 224 -7.57 7.12 6.15
C ALA A 224 -7.42 6.83 4.65
N LYS A 225 -8.44 7.11 3.82
CA LYS A 225 -8.47 6.83 2.38
C LYS A 225 -7.81 7.88 1.50
N GLN A 226 -6.86 8.64 2.03
CA GLN A 226 -6.17 9.70 1.28
C GLN A 226 -4.96 9.19 0.47
N GLU A 227 -4.60 7.91 0.60
CA GLU A 227 -3.54 7.26 -0.17
C GLU A 227 -4.03 5.95 -0.79
N ILE A 228 -3.48 5.64 -1.95
CA ILE A 228 -3.69 4.38 -2.67
C ILE A 228 -2.36 3.92 -3.27
N ALA A 229 -2.23 2.63 -3.55
CA ALA A 229 -1.02 2.10 -4.20
C ALA A 229 -0.94 2.59 -5.65
N LEU A 230 0.19 3.19 -6.02
CA LEU A 230 0.50 3.52 -7.42
C LEU A 230 1.30 2.39 -8.07
N GLU A 231 2.08 1.66 -7.27
CA GLU A 231 2.84 0.49 -7.67
C GLU A 231 2.07 -0.82 -7.46
N THR A 232 2.51 -1.87 -8.15
CA THR A 232 1.82 -3.17 -8.13
C THR A 232 2.32 -4.12 -7.04
N TRP A 233 3.33 -3.74 -6.25
CA TRP A 233 3.98 -4.64 -5.28
C TRP A 233 3.44 -4.51 -3.85
N HIS A 234 2.61 -3.52 -3.56
CA HIS A 234 1.88 -3.40 -2.29
C HIS A 234 0.43 -3.00 -2.52
N LYS A 235 -0.38 -3.08 -1.47
CA LYS A 235 -1.76 -2.62 -1.49
C LYS A 235 -2.14 -1.93 -0.18
N TYR A 236 -2.92 -0.86 -0.27
CA TYR A 236 -3.43 -0.17 0.90
C TYR A 236 -4.70 -0.83 1.45
N THR A 237 -4.85 -0.75 2.76
CA THR A 237 -6.08 -0.92 3.53
C THR A 237 -6.18 0.22 4.54
N TYR A 238 -7.34 0.36 5.17
CA TYR A 238 -7.70 1.57 5.90
C TYR A 238 -8.32 1.23 7.24
N SER A 239 -7.99 2.03 8.24
CA SER A 239 -8.59 1.93 9.57
C SER A 239 -8.64 3.30 10.24
N THR A 240 -9.40 3.37 11.32
CA THR A 240 -9.55 4.62 12.09
C THR A 240 -8.90 4.52 13.46
N LEU A 241 -8.54 5.68 14.02
CA LEU A 241 -8.04 5.81 15.37
C LEU A 241 -8.52 7.15 15.96
N ASP A 242 -9.21 7.11 17.10
CA ASP A 242 -9.53 8.32 17.87
C ASP A 242 -8.23 8.87 18.46
N ILE A 243 -7.68 9.91 17.83
CA ILE A 243 -6.37 10.41 18.19
C ILE A 243 -6.38 11.14 19.54
N ALA A 244 -7.49 11.80 19.89
CA ALA A 244 -7.62 12.51 21.15
C ALA A 244 -7.63 11.53 22.32
N ALA A 245 -8.41 10.45 22.21
CA ALA A 245 -8.41 9.37 23.19
C ALA A 245 -7.07 8.65 23.26
N TYR A 246 -6.43 8.39 22.11
CA TYR A 246 -5.11 7.77 22.05
C TYR A 246 -4.06 8.59 22.78
N LEU A 247 -3.99 9.91 22.54
CA LEU A 247 -3.01 10.79 23.18
C LEU A 247 -3.27 11.00 24.67
N ALA A 248 -4.53 10.93 25.10
CA ALA A 248 -4.90 10.99 26.52
C ALA A 248 -4.64 9.67 27.28
N GLY A 249 -4.50 8.55 26.55
CA GLY A 249 -4.29 7.23 27.12
C GLY A 249 -2.88 7.00 27.68
N ASP A 250 -2.76 6.08 28.63
CA ASP A 250 -1.47 5.56 29.06
C ASP A 250 -0.84 4.63 28.00
N GLU A 251 0.33 4.06 28.31
CA GLU A 251 1.04 3.16 27.39
C GLU A 251 0.20 1.95 26.97
N GLN A 252 -0.53 1.34 27.92
CA GLN A 252 -1.33 0.14 27.65
C GLN A 252 -2.53 0.47 26.77
N VAL A 253 -3.24 1.57 27.08
CA VAL A 253 -4.39 2.03 26.29
C VAL A 253 -3.95 2.35 24.86
N ARG A 254 -2.84 3.07 24.68
CA ARG A 254 -2.30 3.37 23.35
C ARG A 254 -1.94 2.11 22.57
N ALA A 255 -1.24 1.18 23.20
CA ALA A 255 -0.91 -0.10 22.57
C ALA A 255 -2.17 -0.86 22.12
N GLU A 256 -3.20 -0.91 22.96
CA GLU A 256 -4.44 -1.63 22.67
C GLU A 256 -5.26 -0.93 21.56
N MET A 257 -5.37 0.40 21.59
CA MET A 257 -6.07 1.16 20.55
C MET A 257 -5.42 0.98 19.18
N LEU A 258 -4.08 1.06 19.09
CA LEU A 258 -3.40 0.84 17.82
C LEU A 258 -3.50 -0.62 17.36
N PHE A 259 -3.43 -1.59 18.28
CA PHE A 259 -3.65 -3.00 17.96
C PHE A 259 -4.99 -3.22 17.26
N TYR A 260 -6.08 -2.71 17.83
CA TYR A 260 -7.40 -2.89 17.24
C TYR A 260 -7.52 -2.17 15.89
N SER A 261 -6.97 -0.97 15.75
CA SER A 261 -6.96 -0.28 14.46
C SER A 261 -6.24 -1.10 13.37
N VAL A 262 -5.09 -1.69 13.70
CA VAL A 262 -4.36 -2.60 12.78
C VAL A 262 -5.19 -3.84 12.44
N CYS A 263 -5.85 -4.44 13.44
CA CYS A 263 -6.74 -5.60 13.22
C CYS A 263 -7.89 -5.24 12.28
N ASP A 264 -8.50 -4.08 12.45
CA ASP A 264 -9.62 -3.63 11.62
C ASP A 264 -9.17 -3.40 10.17
N GLY A 265 -7.99 -2.81 9.97
CA GLY A 265 -7.39 -2.68 8.64
C GLY A 265 -7.11 -4.03 7.97
N LEU A 266 -6.61 -5.02 8.72
CA LEU A 266 -6.37 -6.37 8.22
C LEU A 266 -7.67 -7.12 7.89
N ARG A 267 -8.70 -6.97 8.72
CA ARG A 267 -10.04 -7.54 8.46
C ARG A 267 -10.68 -6.94 7.23
N LEU A 268 -10.56 -5.62 7.06
CA LEU A 268 -11.11 -4.93 5.91
C LEU A 268 -10.53 -5.47 4.60
N ILE A 269 -9.20 -5.59 4.48
CA ILE A 269 -8.56 -6.13 3.26
C ILE A 269 -8.81 -7.63 3.08
N SER A 270 -8.93 -8.37 4.18
CA SER A 270 -9.35 -9.76 4.14
C SER A 270 -10.73 -9.92 3.49
N GLU A 271 -11.66 -9.02 3.81
CA GLU A 271 -13.00 -9.00 3.24
C GLU A 271 -13.00 -8.57 1.77
N PHE A 272 -12.47 -7.39 1.44
CA PHE A 272 -12.62 -6.86 0.07
C PHE A 272 -11.66 -7.47 -0.96
N ASP A 273 -10.52 -8.04 -0.54
CA ASP A 273 -9.55 -8.66 -1.46
C ASP A 273 -9.47 -10.19 -1.31
N HIS A 274 -10.42 -10.78 -0.57
CA HIS A 274 -10.60 -12.22 -0.42
C HIS A 274 -9.37 -12.94 0.13
N LEU A 275 -8.73 -12.36 1.15
CA LEU A 275 -7.55 -12.97 1.77
C LEU A 275 -7.93 -14.13 2.70
N GLU A 276 -6.91 -14.84 3.19
CA GLU A 276 -7.07 -16.01 4.05
C GLU A 276 -7.46 -15.61 5.50
N ASN A 277 -8.72 -15.18 5.68
CA ASN A 277 -9.23 -14.61 6.92
C ASN A 277 -8.93 -15.45 8.16
N GLU A 278 -9.08 -16.77 8.07
CA GLU A 278 -8.79 -17.68 9.18
C GLU A 278 -7.33 -17.63 9.65
N LYS A 279 -6.37 -17.45 8.73
CA LYS A 279 -4.95 -17.31 9.08
C LYS A 279 -4.68 -15.96 9.73
N ILE A 280 -5.30 -14.90 9.20
CA ILE A 280 -5.16 -13.54 9.73
C ILE A 280 -5.72 -13.47 11.16
N GLU A 281 -6.92 -14.01 11.42
CA GLU A 281 -7.52 -14.04 12.76
C GLU A 281 -6.70 -14.87 13.75
N LYS A 282 -6.08 -15.98 13.32
CA LYS A 282 -5.15 -16.74 14.18
C LYS A 282 -3.95 -15.90 14.61
N VAL A 283 -3.41 -15.08 13.72
CA VAL A 283 -2.32 -14.15 14.04
C VAL A 283 -2.78 -13.06 15.00
N ILE A 284 -3.93 -12.43 14.73
CA ILE A 284 -4.56 -11.44 15.62
C ILE A 284 -4.73 -12.02 17.04
N HIS A 285 -5.30 -13.22 17.14
CA HIS A 285 -5.50 -13.90 18.41
C HIS A 285 -4.17 -14.17 19.14
N THR A 286 -3.15 -14.59 18.40
CA THR A 286 -1.80 -14.86 18.96
C THR A 286 -1.19 -13.60 19.57
N ILE A 287 -1.27 -12.46 18.88
CA ILE A 287 -0.76 -11.18 19.39
C ILE A 287 -1.59 -10.72 20.60
N LYS A 288 -2.92 -10.82 20.53
CA LYS A 288 -3.81 -10.46 21.64
C LYS A 288 -3.50 -11.24 22.92
N GLN A 289 -3.21 -12.53 22.80
CA GLN A 289 -2.94 -13.40 23.95
C GLN A 289 -1.55 -13.19 24.55
N LYS A 290 -0.53 -12.99 23.71
CA LYS A 290 0.87 -12.96 24.15
C LYS A 290 1.41 -11.55 24.39
N GLY A 291 0.73 -10.52 23.87
CA GLY A 291 1.12 -9.13 24.01
C GLY A 291 2.39 -8.74 23.22
N LEU A 292 2.89 -7.53 23.50
CA LEU A 292 3.99 -6.90 22.77
C LEU A 292 5.36 -7.52 23.04
N ASP A 293 5.57 -8.09 24.23
CA ASP A 293 6.86 -8.64 24.67
C ASP A 293 7.09 -10.09 24.19
N MET A 294 6.35 -10.52 23.17
CA MET A 294 6.45 -11.89 22.66
C MET A 294 7.79 -12.16 21.98
N GLU A 295 8.31 -13.37 22.21
CA GLU A 295 9.44 -13.91 21.46
C GLU A 295 8.97 -14.35 20.06
N LEU A 296 9.63 -13.82 19.04
CA LEU A 296 9.42 -14.16 17.63
C LEU A 296 10.53 -15.08 17.14
N THR A 297 10.17 -16.07 16.34
CA THR A 297 11.13 -16.86 15.56
C THR A 297 11.41 -16.13 14.25
N TYR A 298 12.64 -15.68 14.05
CA TYR A 298 13.13 -15.14 12.78
C TYR A 298 13.22 -16.28 11.74
N ASP A 299 14.05 -17.29 12.01
CA ASP A 299 14.23 -18.45 11.15
C ASP A 299 14.41 -19.72 11.99
N SER A 300 14.15 -20.88 11.40
CA SER A 300 14.18 -22.16 12.10
C SER A 300 14.63 -23.28 11.18
N LYS A 301 15.39 -24.23 11.73
CA LYS A 301 15.74 -25.47 11.04
C LYS A 301 15.62 -26.65 11.97
N THR A 302 15.14 -27.76 11.42
CA THR A 302 14.93 -29.00 12.15
C THR A 302 15.68 -30.13 11.47
N ASN A 303 16.30 -31.02 12.24
CA ASN A 303 16.72 -32.34 11.80
C ASN A 303 16.07 -33.41 12.71
N LYS A 304 16.55 -34.65 12.65
CA LYS A 304 15.99 -35.74 13.46
C LYS A 304 16.22 -35.58 14.98
N ASP A 305 17.25 -34.85 15.39
CA ASP A 305 17.70 -34.77 16.78
C ASP A 305 17.42 -33.39 17.41
N TYR A 306 17.42 -32.32 16.61
CA TYR A 306 17.38 -30.93 17.08
C TYR A 306 16.47 -30.03 16.25
N LEU A 307 15.80 -29.12 16.94
CA LEU A 307 15.19 -27.90 16.40
C LEU A 307 16.05 -26.70 16.81
N ALA A 308 16.57 -25.97 15.84
CA ALA A 308 17.33 -24.73 16.03
C ALA A 308 16.53 -23.53 15.52
N GLU A 309 16.30 -22.54 16.38
CA GLU A 309 15.52 -21.34 16.11
C GLU A 309 16.34 -20.09 16.43
N ILE A 310 16.38 -19.15 15.49
CA ILE A 310 16.85 -17.80 15.76
C ILE A 310 15.66 -17.01 16.27
N VAL A 311 15.72 -16.56 17.53
CA VAL A 311 14.61 -15.88 18.21
C VAL A 311 15.01 -14.48 18.67
N TYR A 312 14.03 -13.57 18.70
CA TYR A 312 14.20 -12.19 19.15
C TYR A 312 12.91 -11.61 19.70
N LYS A 313 13.02 -10.49 20.40
CA LYS A 313 11.89 -9.63 20.75
C LYS A 313 11.99 -8.34 19.96
N VAL A 314 10.85 -7.80 19.53
CA VAL A 314 10.81 -6.56 18.78
C VAL A 314 11.26 -5.40 19.69
N PRO A 315 12.26 -4.59 19.30
CA PRO A 315 12.68 -3.44 20.10
C PRO A 315 11.63 -2.33 20.06
N LYS A 316 11.71 -1.34 20.95
CA LYS A 316 10.73 -0.24 20.98
C LYS A 316 10.88 0.70 19.78
N SER A 317 12.04 0.71 19.14
CA SER A 317 12.31 1.58 18.00
C SER A 317 13.06 0.85 16.89
N HIS A 318 12.83 1.27 15.65
CA HIS A 318 13.61 0.81 14.48
C HIS A 318 15.08 1.27 14.53
N LEU A 319 15.41 2.20 15.44
CA LEU A 319 16.78 2.67 15.68
C LEU A 319 17.53 1.82 16.72
N GLU A 320 16.83 0.94 17.44
CA GLU A 320 17.40 0.08 18.46
C GLU A 320 17.74 -1.30 17.90
N LYS A 321 18.90 -1.83 18.29
CA LYS A 321 19.30 -3.19 17.96
C LYS A 321 18.50 -4.18 18.81
N ALA A 322 17.93 -5.21 18.19
CA ALA A 322 17.27 -6.30 18.89
C ALA A 322 18.30 -7.33 19.37
N LYS A 323 18.08 -7.91 20.55
CA LYS A 323 18.87 -9.06 21.03
C LYS A 323 18.38 -10.33 20.33
N TYR A 324 19.25 -10.94 19.53
CA TYR A 324 19.00 -12.24 18.91
C TYR A 324 19.62 -13.35 19.76
N ASN A 325 18.90 -14.45 19.89
CA ASN A 325 19.36 -15.67 20.57
C ASN A 325 19.15 -16.89 19.68
N LEU A 326 20.03 -17.88 19.81
CA LEU A 326 19.83 -19.21 19.28
C LEU A 326 19.15 -20.05 20.36
N LYS A 327 17.91 -20.46 20.09
CA LYS A 327 17.14 -21.40 20.89
C LYS A 327 17.24 -22.78 20.27
N VAL A 328 17.74 -23.76 21.01
CA VAL A 328 17.92 -25.14 20.51
C VAL A 328 17.17 -26.09 21.40
N THR A 329 16.28 -26.87 20.80
CA THR A 329 15.52 -27.92 21.47
C THR A 329 16.02 -29.28 21.00
N ASP A 330 16.47 -30.11 21.93
CA ASP A 330 16.71 -31.53 21.72
C ASP A 330 15.37 -32.25 21.63
N LEU A 331 15.08 -32.82 20.47
CA LEU A 331 13.80 -33.47 20.16
C LEU A 331 13.64 -34.82 20.86
N THR A 332 14.75 -35.42 21.32
CA THR A 332 14.74 -36.69 22.04
C THR A 332 14.45 -36.46 23.51
N THR A 333 15.07 -35.45 24.12
CA THR A 333 14.94 -35.19 25.57
C THR A 333 13.93 -34.10 25.92
N GLY A 334 13.50 -33.30 24.94
CA GLY A 334 12.64 -32.13 25.14
C GLY A 334 13.35 -30.95 25.81
N LYS A 335 14.66 -31.05 26.08
CA LYS A 335 15.41 -29.96 26.72
C LYS A 335 15.66 -28.83 25.74
N THR A 336 15.54 -27.60 26.23
CA THR A 336 15.82 -26.39 25.45
C THR A 336 16.98 -25.61 26.06
N SER A 337 17.86 -25.09 25.22
CA SER A 337 18.90 -24.12 25.57
C SER A 337 18.70 -22.82 24.81
N VAL A 338 19.11 -21.69 25.40
CA VAL A 338 19.02 -20.37 24.78
C VAL A 338 20.37 -19.69 24.94
N ASN A 339 20.99 -19.34 23.81
CA ASN A 339 22.32 -18.76 23.77
C ASN A 339 22.31 -17.46 22.99
N HIS A 340 22.98 -16.44 23.51
CA HIS A 340 23.06 -15.15 22.83
C HIS A 340 23.81 -15.27 21.50
N ILE A 341 23.27 -14.65 20.45
CA ILE A 341 23.97 -14.49 19.17
C ILE A 341 24.64 -13.12 19.14
N ASP A 342 23.84 -12.05 19.06
CA ASP A 342 24.32 -10.67 18.97
C ASP A 342 23.17 -9.67 19.14
N PHE A 343 23.51 -8.38 19.12
CA PHE A 343 22.55 -7.28 18.97
C PHE A 343 22.57 -6.78 17.52
N ILE A 344 21.45 -6.89 16.81
CA ILE A 344 21.37 -6.57 15.38
C ILE A 344 20.12 -5.74 15.11
N ASN A 345 20.23 -4.75 14.23
CA ASN A 345 19.06 -4.04 13.72
C ASN A 345 18.16 -5.01 12.95
N THR A 346 16.87 -5.08 13.26
CA THR A 346 15.94 -6.02 12.64
C THR A 346 15.94 -5.93 11.11
N PHE A 347 16.09 -4.72 10.58
CA PHE A 347 16.22 -4.47 9.14
C PHE A 347 17.43 -5.16 8.49
N TYR A 348 18.56 -5.28 9.19
CA TYR A 348 19.79 -5.92 8.69
C TYR A 348 19.92 -7.40 9.08
N ALA A 349 19.00 -7.95 9.87
CA ALA A 349 19.00 -9.36 10.23
C ALA A 349 19.12 -10.32 9.03
N PRO A 350 18.51 -10.05 7.84
CA PRO A 350 18.70 -10.89 6.65
C PRO A 350 20.13 -10.95 6.10
N TYR A 351 20.99 -10.00 6.45
CA TYR A 351 22.40 -10.03 6.06
C TYR A 351 23.23 -10.91 7.01
N SER A 352 22.88 -10.96 8.29
CA SER A 352 23.57 -11.78 9.30
C SER A 352 23.02 -13.21 9.38
N PHE A 353 21.77 -13.43 9.00
CA PHE A 353 21.08 -14.72 9.12
C PHE A 353 20.56 -15.21 7.76
N GLY A 354 21.49 -15.64 6.91
CA GLY A 354 21.19 -16.20 5.60
C GLY A 354 20.85 -17.69 5.62
N LYS A 355 21.45 -18.47 6.53
CA LYS A 355 21.20 -19.92 6.61
C LYS A 355 21.55 -20.52 7.97
N ILE A 356 20.68 -21.42 8.45
CA ILE A 356 20.96 -22.30 9.60
C ILE A 356 21.50 -23.66 9.09
N ILE A 357 22.58 -24.16 9.68
CA ILE A 357 23.18 -25.46 9.38
C ILE A 357 23.36 -26.24 10.68
N ILE A 358 22.67 -27.38 10.80
CA ILE A 358 22.83 -28.32 11.92
C ILE A 358 23.78 -29.43 11.48
N LYS A 359 24.96 -29.50 12.09
CA LYS A 359 25.94 -30.59 11.92
C LYS A 359 25.86 -31.53 13.12
N LYS A 360 26.63 -32.63 13.10
CA LYS A 360 26.64 -33.64 14.17
C LYS A 360 26.93 -33.05 15.57
N ASN A 361 27.90 -32.14 15.67
CA ASN A 361 28.37 -31.61 16.96
C ASN A 361 28.20 -30.08 17.10
N GLN A 362 27.73 -29.39 16.07
CA GLN A 362 27.65 -27.93 16.07
C GLN A 362 26.46 -27.42 15.25
N ILE A 363 25.97 -26.24 15.60
CA ILE A 363 25.02 -25.44 14.82
C ILE A 363 25.78 -24.22 14.30
N VAL A 364 25.64 -23.93 13.00
CA VAL A 364 26.27 -22.79 12.35
C VAL A 364 25.19 -21.89 11.77
N LEU A 365 25.22 -20.61 12.14
CA LEU A 365 24.41 -19.56 11.53
C LEU A 365 25.31 -18.79 10.57
N LYS A 366 25.02 -18.88 9.27
CA LYS A 366 25.80 -18.20 8.23
C LYS A 366 25.12 -16.93 7.76
N GLY A 367 25.90 -15.87 7.60
CA GLY A 367 25.50 -14.66 6.90
C GLY A 367 25.12 -14.93 5.45
N ARG A 368 24.36 -14.01 4.86
CA ARG A 368 24.02 -14.08 3.43
C ARG A 368 25.27 -13.81 2.60
N GLU A 369 25.53 -14.67 1.62
CA GLU A 369 26.61 -14.52 0.63
C GLU A 369 26.20 -13.49 -0.44
N SER A 370 26.45 -12.22 -0.16
CA SER A 370 26.36 -11.16 -1.16
C SER A 370 27.20 -9.97 -0.71
N PHE A 371 27.81 -9.26 -1.66
CA PHE A 371 28.67 -8.11 -1.38
C PHE A 371 28.02 -7.06 -0.46
N ARG A 372 26.71 -6.79 -0.63
CA ARG A 372 25.96 -5.86 0.24
C ARG A 372 25.83 -6.37 1.68
N ALA A 373 25.61 -7.67 1.84
CA ALA A 373 25.47 -8.29 3.15
C ALA A 373 26.83 -8.33 3.88
N GLU A 374 27.92 -8.61 3.15
CA GLU A 374 29.29 -8.56 3.67
C GLU A 374 29.64 -7.16 4.17
N ILE A 375 29.46 -6.12 3.34
CA ILE A 375 29.69 -4.72 3.75
C ILE A 375 28.87 -4.35 4.99
N SER A 376 27.59 -4.76 5.03
CA SER A 376 26.74 -4.45 6.18
C SER A 376 27.23 -5.11 7.46
N ARG A 377 27.68 -6.37 7.41
CA ARG A 377 28.24 -7.08 8.57
C ARG A 377 29.57 -6.45 9.00
N GLU A 378 30.44 -6.12 8.07
CA GLU A 378 31.72 -5.44 8.36
C GLU A 378 31.49 -4.07 9.05
N ALA A 379 30.54 -3.28 8.56
CA ALA A 379 30.20 -1.97 9.14
C ALA A 379 29.73 -2.09 10.60
N ASP A 380 28.97 -3.14 10.92
CA ASP A 380 28.50 -3.44 12.28
C ASP A 380 29.47 -4.32 13.09
N LYS A 381 30.65 -4.66 12.53
CA LYS A 381 31.66 -5.57 13.13
C LYS A 381 31.12 -6.96 13.50
N LEU A 382 30.20 -7.48 12.69
CA LEU A 382 29.60 -8.80 12.86
C LEU A 382 30.41 -9.87 12.10
N PRO A 383 30.51 -11.10 12.62
CA PRO A 383 31.19 -12.20 11.92
C PRO A 383 30.37 -12.71 10.72
N ASP A 384 31.04 -13.39 9.80
CA ASP A 384 30.37 -14.07 8.68
C ASP A 384 29.60 -15.33 9.11
N GLU A 385 30.03 -15.96 10.20
CA GLU A 385 29.32 -17.09 10.79
C GLU A 385 29.41 -17.08 12.32
N TYR A 386 28.31 -17.52 12.95
CA TYR A 386 28.26 -17.84 14.37
C TYR A 386 28.24 -19.36 14.54
N VAL A 387 29.12 -19.90 15.38
CA VAL A 387 29.29 -21.34 15.59
C VAL A 387 29.00 -21.70 17.04
N PHE A 388 28.10 -22.67 17.24
CA PHE A 388 27.65 -23.12 18.56
C PHE A 388 27.88 -24.62 18.71
N ASN A 389 28.65 -25.04 19.73
CA ASN A 389 28.90 -26.46 20.01
C ASN A 389 27.72 -27.08 20.77
N ILE A 390 27.09 -28.11 20.19
CA ILE A 390 25.90 -28.75 20.76
C ILE A 390 26.16 -29.30 22.17
N GLY A 391 27.36 -29.84 22.41
CA GLY A 391 27.74 -30.36 23.71
C GLY A 391 27.81 -29.28 24.80
N GLU A 392 28.10 -28.03 24.46
CA GLU A 392 28.16 -26.90 25.40
C GLU A 392 26.76 -26.31 25.64
N LEU A 393 25.89 -26.33 24.63
CA LEU A 393 24.54 -25.75 24.70
C LEU A 393 23.68 -26.34 25.83
N PHE A 394 23.89 -27.62 26.15
CA PHE A 394 23.08 -28.35 27.14
C PHE A 394 23.84 -28.67 28.44
N GLN A 395 25.04 -28.12 28.62
CA GLN A 395 25.75 -28.22 29.89
C GLN A 395 25.07 -27.31 30.92
N ILE A 396 24.73 -27.91 32.06
CA ILE A 396 24.09 -27.22 33.20
C ILE A 396 25.10 -26.23 33.75
N THR A 397 24.81 -24.93 33.67
CA THR A 397 25.41 -23.91 34.53
C THR A 397 24.66 -23.85 35.86
#